data_AF-A0A0S4QUK9-F1
#
_entry.id   AF-A0A0S4QUK9-F1
#
_cell.length_a   1.000
_cell.length_b   1.000
_cell.length_c   1.000
_cell.angle_alpha   90.00
_cell.angle_beta   90.00
_cell.angle_gamma   90.00
#
_symmetry.space_group_name_H-M   'P 1'
#
loop_
_entity.id
_entity.type
_entity.pdbx_description
1 polymer ?
#
loop_
_entity_poly.entity_id
_entity_poly.type
_entity_poly.pdbx_seq_one_letter_code
_entity_poly.pdbx_strand_id
1 'polypeptide(L)'
;MTPHVPLVPVALRPIVLTARMAALPEITPPGDIARMLALFTPPIDPASPEWTALRAALDRYDAAQNQASRDAARTQIHIAAVILLTSATSATSPHHVPTQRTPRNPGVAHDH
;
A
#
# COMPACT_ATOMS: atom_id res chain seq x y z
N MET A 1 -8.44 -33.28 -13.79
CA MET A 1 -8.46 -31.82 -14.04
C MET A 1 -8.25 -31.14 -12.70
N THR A 2 -7.05 -30.62 -12.44
CA THR A 2 -6.80 -29.82 -11.24
C THR A 2 -7.53 -28.49 -11.42
N PRO A 3 -8.32 -28.03 -10.43
CA PRO A 3 -8.99 -26.74 -10.55
C PRO A 3 -7.92 -25.66 -10.69
N HIS A 4 -8.02 -24.86 -11.75
CA HIS A 4 -7.23 -23.65 -11.91
C HIS A 4 -7.66 -22.67 -10.82
N VAL A 5 -7.03 -22.77 -9.64
CA VAL A 5 -7.17 -21.76 -8.60
C VAL A 5 -6.76 -20.43 -9.23
N PRO A 6 -7.60 -19.37 -9.16
CA PRO A 6 -7.27 -18.11 -9.79
C PRO A 6 -5.93 -17.59 -9.26
N LEU A 7 -5.04 -17.32 -10.21
CA LEU A 7 -3.63 -16.91 -10.06
C LEU A 7 -3.40 -15.78 -9.04
N VAL A 8 -4.41 -14.93 -8.89
CA VAL A 8 -4.50 -13.82 -7.95
C VAL A 8 -5.94 -13.81 -7.43
N PRO A 9 -6.18 -13.81 -6.10
CA PRO A 9 -7.51 -13.64 -5.52
C PRO A 9 -8.24 -12.48 -6.17
N VAL A 10 -9.54 -12.62 -6.45
CA VAL A 10 -10.32 -11.60 -7.17
C VAL A 10 -10.19 -10.22 -6.52
N ALA A 11 -10.20 -10.17 -5.19
CA ALA A 11 -10.02 -8.96 -4.40
C ALA A 11 -8.67 -8.24 -4.62
N LEU A 12 -7.63 -8.97 -5.05
CA LEU A 12 -6.29 -8.45 -5.27
C LEU A 12 -6.04 -8.01 -6.72
N ARG A 13 -6.94 -8.35 -7.66
CA ARG A 13 -6.79 -8.00 -9.08
C ARG A 13 -6.66 -6.49 -9.32
N PRO A 14 -7.47 -5.61 -8.70
CA PRO A 14 -7.33 -4.17 -8.93
C PRO A 14 -5.99 -3.62 -8.45
N ILE A 15 -5.45 -4.14 -7.35
CA ILE A 15 -4.16 -3.73 -6.78
C ILE A 15 -3.02 -4.15 -7.72
N VAL A 16 -3.04 -5.41 -8.16
CA VAL A 16 -2.05 -5.94 -9.11
C VAL A 16 -2.09 -5.19 -10.44
N LEU A 17 -3.28 -4.85 -10.96
CA LEU A 17 -3.42 -4.04 -12.17
C LEU A 17 -2.81 -2.65 -11.99
N THR A 18 -3.09 -2.00 -10.85
CA THR A 18 -2.54 -0.68 -10.52
C THR A 18 -1.02 -0.72 -10.42
N ALA A 19 -0.47 -1.77 -9.81
CA ALA A 19 0.98 -1.96 -9.70
C ALA A 19 1.64 -2.14 -11.07
N ARG A 20 1.00 -2.86 -11.99
CA ARG A 20 1.47 -3.00 -13.37
C ARG A 20 1.39 -1.69 -14.16
N MET A 21 0.32 -0.91 -14.00
CA MET A 21 0.23 0.42 -14.61
C MET A 21 1.31 1.36 -14.07
N ALA A 22 1.64 1.25 -12.78
CA ALA A 22 2.72 2.03 -12.17
C ALA A 22 4.12 1.67 -12.70
N ALA A 23 4.29 0.47 -13.29
CA ALA A 23 5.52 0.07 -13.98
C ALA A 23 5.63 0.61 -15.42
N LEU A 24 4.58 1.27 -15.93
CA LEU A 24 4.50 1.85 -17.27
C LEU A 24 4.31 3.38 -17.17
N PRO A 25 5.36 4.12 -16.76
CA PRO A 25 5.26 5.55 -16.49
C PRO A 25 4.94 6.37 -17.75
N GLU A 26 5.24 5.86 -18.95
CA GLU A 26 4.82 6.49 -20.20
C GLU A 26 3.29 6.46 -20.44
N ILE A 27 2.57 5.54 -19.79
CA ILE A 27 1.12 5.36 -19.96
C ILE A 27 0.35 5.97 -18.79
N THR A 28 0.85 5.81 -17.56
CA THR A 28 0.17 6.32 -16.36
C THR A 28 1.10 7.19 -15.53
N PRO A 29 0.87 8.52 -15.48
CA PRO A 29 1.66 9.42 -14.66
C PRO A 29 1.64 9.00 -13.17
N PRO A 30 2.74 9.19 -12.42
CA PRO A 30 2.81 8.81 -11.01
C PRO A 30 1.71 9.43 -10.13
N GLY A 31 1.27 10.65 -10.46
CA GLY A 31 0.19 11.34 -9.74
C GLY A 31 -1.17 10.67 -9.92
N ASP A 32 -1.43 10.06 -11.07
CA ASP A 32 -2.68 9.32 -11.32
C ASP A 32 -2.66 7.97 -10.60
N ILE A 33 -1.51 7.29 -10.55
CA ILE A 33 -1.33 6.10 -9.71
C ILE A 33 -1.60 6.41 -8.24
N ALA A 34 -1.04 7.49 -7.70
CA ALA A 34 -1.29 7.89 -6.32
C ALA A 34 -2.78 8.17 -6.07
N ARG A 35 -3.47 8.82 -7.02
CA ARG A 35 -4.91 9.07 -6.94
C ARG A 35 -5.71 7.75 -6.96
N MET A 36 -5.34 6.79 -7.80
CA MET A 36 -6.00 5.48 -7.84
C MET A 36 -5.78 4.68 -6.56
N LEU A 37 -4.56 4.72 -6.00
CA LEU A 37 -4.23 4.04 -4.75
C LEU A 37 -4.97 4.63 -3.54
N ALA A 38 -5.28 5.93 -3.57
CA ALA A 38 -6.11 6.58 -2.57
C ALA A 38 -7.59 6.15 -2.59
N LEU A 39 -8.06 5.50 -3.67
CA LEU A 39 -9.44 4.98 -3.78
C LEU A 39 -9.64 3.64 -3.07
N PHE A 40 -8.55 2.96 -2.69
CA PHE A 40 -8.66 1.74 -1.90
C PHE A 40 -9.04 2.08 -0.46
N THR A 41 -9.77 1.18 0.18
CA THR A 41 -10.07 1.27 1.61
C THR A 41 -9.40 0.09 2.31
N PRO A 42 -8.39 0.34 3.15
CA PRO A 42 -7.79 1.65 3.48
C PRO A 42 -6.92 2.20 2.32
N PRO A 43 -6.68 3.53 2.26
CA PRO A 43 -5.84 4.13 1.22
C PRO A 43 -4.44 3.51 1.21
N ILE A 44 -3.91 3.25 0.01
CA ILE A 44 -2.57 2.69 -0.16
C ILE A 44 -1.58 3.83 -0.41
N ASP A 45 -0.51 3.89 0.38
CA ASP A 45 0.58 4.84 0.16
C ASP A 45 1.55 4.30 -0.91
N PRO A 46 1.74 4.98 -2.06
CA PRO A 46 2.71 4.59 -3.09
C PRO A 46 4.17 4.65 -2.62
N ALA A 47 4.49 5.36 -1.53
CA ALA A 47 5.83 5.40 -0.96
C ALA A 47 6.06 4.28 0.09
N SER A 48 5.02 3.51 0.43
CA SER A 48 5.12 2.48 1.46
C SER A 48 6.08 1.34 1.07
N PRO A 49 6.78 0.75 2.06
CA PRO A 49 7.61 -0.43 1.80
C PRO A 49 6.76 -1.62 1.35
N GLU A 50 5.51 -1.75 1.81
CA GLU A 50 4.57 -2.79 1.37
C GLU A 50 4.23 -2.68 -0.11
N TRP A 51 3.93 -1.47 -0.59
CA TRP A 51 3.69 -1.23 -2.02
C TRP A 51 4.93 -1.56 -2.86
N THR A 52 6.11 -1.18 -2.37
CA THR A 52 7.38 -1.48 -3.02
C THR A 52 7.66 -2.99 -3.06
N ALA A 53 7.37 -3.71 -1.98
CA ALA A 53 7.51 -5.16 -1.91
C ALA A 53 6.56 -5.88 -2.90
N LEU A 54 5.32 -5.41 -3.03
CA LEU A 54 4.36 -5.96 -4.00
C LEU A 54 4.84 -5.76 -5.44
N ARG A 55 5.35 -4.57 -5.79
CA ARG A 55 5.93 -4.32 -7.13
C ARG A 55 7.12 -5.24 -7.40
N ALA A 56 8.04 -5.37 -6.46
CA ALA A 56 9.18 -6.27 -6.61
C ALA A 56 8.78 -7.75 -6.81
N ALA A 57 7.70 -8.20 -6.15
CA ALA A 57 7.17 -9.55 -6.35
C ALA A 57 6.56 -9.75 -7.74
N LEU A 58 5.90 -8.72 -8.29
CA LEU A 58 5.39 -8.73 -9.66
C LEU A 58 6.53 -8.74 -10.69
N ASP A 59 7.57 -7.93 -10.50
CA ASP A 59 8.73 -7.92 -11.37
C ASP A 59 9.41 -9.29 -11.44
N ARG A 60 9.53 -9.98 -10.29
CA ARG A 60 10.05 -11.36 -10.24
C ARG A 60 9.15 -12.35 -10.97
N TYR A 61 7.83 -12.17 -10.90
CA TYR A 61 6.89 -13.02 -11.62
C TYR A 61 7.02 -12.84 -13.14
N ASP A 62 7.14 -11.59 -13.59
CA ASP A 62 7.29 -11.25 -15.01
C ASP A 62 8.66 -11.67 -15.56
N ALA A 63 9.73 -11.63 -14.74
CA ALA A 63 11.06 -12.12 -15.09
C ALA A 63 11.22 -13.65 -14.99
N ALA A 64 10.24 -14.38 -14.43
CA ALA A 64 10.37 -15.81 -14.18
C ALA A 64 10.26 -16.64 -15.46
N GLN A 65 11.34 -17.37 -15.76
CA GLN A 65 11.46 -18.17 -16.99
C GLN A 65 10.92 -19.60 -16.87
N ASN A 66 10.78 -20.12 -15.66
CA ASN A 66 10.30 -21.48 -15.41
C ASN A 66 9.12 -21.49 -14.43
N GLN A 67 8.40 -22.62 -14.40
CA GLN A 67 7.18 -22.76 -13.62
C GLN A 67 7.42 -22.66 -12.10
N ALA A 68 8.50 -23.25 -11.60
CA ALA A 68 8.83 -23.20 -10.17
C ALA A 68 9.09 -21.77 -9.69
N SER A 69 9.81 -20.97 -10.48
CA SER A 69 10.05 -19.55 -10.22
C SER A 69 8.76 -18.72 -10.28
N ARG A 70 7.86 -19.02 -11.22
CA ARG A 70 6.53 -18.36 -11.28
C ARG A 70 5.66 -18.69 -10.08
N ASP A 71 5.66 -19.94 -9.64
CA ASP A 71 4.88 -20.36 -8.48
C ASP A 71 5.44 -19.75 -7.18
N ALA A 72 6.78 -19.66 -7.04
CA ALA A 72 7.42 -18.95 -5.93
C ALA A 72 7.07 -17.44 -5.94
N ALA A 73 7.14 -16.79 -7.10
CA ALA A 73 6.77 -15.39 -7.24
C ALA A 73 5.26 -15.16 -6.97
N ARG A 74 4.39 -16.11 -7.35
CA ARG A 74 2.95 -16.05 -7.03
C ARG A 74 2.72 -16.06 -5.51
N THR A 75 3.42 -16.93 -4.79
CA THR A 75 3.36 -16.96 -3.32
C THR A 75 3.82 -15.63 -2.72
N GLN A 76 4.89 -15.03 -3.25
CA GLN A 76 5.36 -13.72 -2.81
C GLN A 76 4.37 -12.60 -3.09
N ILE A 77 3.73 -12.59 -4.26
CA ILE A 77 2.66 -11.63 -4.60
C ILE A 77 1.51 -11.75 -3.60
N HIS A 78 1.09 -12.97 -3.29
CA HIS A 78 0.00 -13.21 -2.34
C HIS A 78 0.36 -12.67 -0.95
N ILE A 79 1.54 -13.01 -0.44
CA ILE A 79 2.02 -12.53 0.88
C ILE A 79 2.11 -11.00 0.90
N ALA A 80 2.75 -10.39 -0.09
CA ALA A 80 2.91 -8.94 -0.15
C ALA A 80 1.56 -8.20 -0.22
N ALA A 81 0.61 -8.74 -0.98
CA ALA A 81 -0.71 -8.16 -1.09
C ALA A 81 -1.53 -8.29 0.21
N VAL A 82 -1.43 -9.41 0.92
CA VAL A 82 -2.05 -9.57 2.23
C VAL A 82 -1.45 -8.58 3.24
N ILE A 83 -0.12 -8.47 3.29
CA ILE A 83 0.57 -7.52 4.17
C ILE A 83 0.11 -6.09 3.87
N LEU A 84 0.09 -5.70 2.59
CA LEU A 84 -0.37 -4.37 2.15
C LEU A 84 -1.78 -4.05 2.65
N LEU A 85 -2.72 -4.98 2.52
CA LEU A 85 -4.10 -4.82 3.01
C LEU A 85 -4.17 -4.70 4.54
N THR A 86 -3.39 -5.50 5.27
CA THR A 86 -3.37 -5.44 6.74
C THR A 86 -2.67 -4.20 7.27
N SER A 87 -1.55 -3.77 6.68
CA SER A 87 -0.78 -2.58 7.09
C SER A 87 -1.55 -1.30 6.85
N ALA A 88 -2.28 -1.20 5.73
CA ALA A 88 -3.12 -0.05 5.44
C ALA A 88 -4.21 0.14 6.53
N THR A 89 -4.66 -0.95 7.17
CA THR A 89 -5.72 -0.91 8.20
C THR A 89 -5.19 -0.40 9.53
N SER A 90 -3.89 -0.58 9.81
CA SER A 90 -3.23 -0.04 11.01
C SER A 90 -2.89 1.46 10.88
N ALA A 91 -2.73 1.99 9.67
CA ALA A 91 -2.45 3.41 9.44
C ALA A 91 -3.67 4.33 9.68
N THR A 92 -4.89 3.78 9.73
CA THR A 92 -6.14 4.53 9.97
C THR A 92 -6.44 4.83 11.44
N SER A 93 -5.44 5.04 12.29
CA SER A 93 -5.64 5.70 13.59
C SER A 93 -5.38 7.21 13.48
N PRO A 94 -6.40 8.08 13.40
CA PRO A 94 -6.21 9.51 13.52
C PRO A 94 -6.08 9.87 15.00
N HIS A 95 -4.94 9.58 15.60
CA HIS A 95 -4.52 10.15 16.88
C HIS A 95 -3.15 10.82 16.75
N HIS A 96 -3.01 11.68 15.75
CA HIS A 96 -2.07 12.80 15.89
C HIS A 96 -2.74 13.84 16.79
N VAL A 97 -2.58 13.68 18.10
CA VAL A 97 -2.89 14.71 19.09
C VAL A 97 -1.85 15.82 18.88
N PRO A 98 -2.18 17.03 18.40
CA PRO A 98 -1.28 18.15 18.58
C PRO A 98 -1.27 18.41 20.08
N THR A 99 -0.11 18.22 20.69
CA THR A 99 0.13 18.54 22.10
C THR A 99 -0.21 20.01 22.31
N GLN A 100 -1.41 20.29 22.81
CA GLN A 100 -1.80 21.63 23.27
C GLN A 100 -1.00 21.89 24.55
N ARG A 101 0.22 22.40 24.39
CA ARG A 101 1.03 22.85 25.51
C ARG A 101 0.49 24.22 25.93
N THR A 102 -0.52 24.21 26.79
CA THR A 102 -0.99 25.38 27.54
C THR A 102 0.18 25.99 28.32
N PRO A 103 0.58 27.26 28.09
CA PRO A 103 1.31 27.99 29.11
C PRO A 103 0.28 28.42 30.16
N ARG A 104 0.19 27.63 31.23
CA ARG A 104 -0.38 28.11 32.49
C ARG A 104 0.72 28.93 33.16
N ASN A 105 0.59 30.26 33.19
CA ASN A 105 1.10 30.99 34.35
C ASN A 105 0.27 32.24 34.66
N PRO A 106 -0.04 32.48 35.95
CA PRO A 106 -1.00 33.48 36.40
C PRO A 106 -0.29 34.82 36.60
N GLY A 107 -0.84 35.88 36.01
CA GLY A 107 -0.42 37.25 36.26
C GLY A 107 -1.64 38.08 36.65
N VAL A 108 -2.11 37.92 37.88
CA VAL A 108 -3.02 38.89 38.51
C VAL A 108 -2.25 39.54 39.65
N ALA A 109 -1.83 40.78 39.46
CA ALA A 109 -1.53 41.71 40.53
C ALA A 109 -2.21 43.02 40.15
N HIS A 110 -3.35 43.25 40.81
CA HIS A 110 -3.88 44.59 41.08
C HIS A 110 -2.80 45.38 41.81
N ASP A 111 -2.54 46.61 41.41
CA ASP A 111 -2.34 47.70 42.37
C ASP A 111 -2.84 49.01 41.75
N HIS A 112 -3.35 49.87 42.62
CA HIS A 112 -4.30 50.94 42.33
C HIS A 112 -3.70 52.30 42.64
#